data_AF-A0A7T5RCR2-F1
#
_entry.id   AF-A0A7T5RCR2-F1
#
_cell.length_a   1.000
_cell.length_b   1.000
_cell.length_c   1.000
_cell.angle_alpha   90.00
_cell.angle_beta   90.00
_cell.angle_gamma   90.00
#
_symmetry.space_group_name_H-M   'P 1'
#
loop_
_entity.id
_entity.type
_entity.pdbx_description
1 polymer ?
#
loop_
_entity_poly.entity_id
_entity_poly.type
_entity_poly.pdbx_seq_one_letter_code
_entity_poly.pdbx_strand_id
1 'polypeptide(L)'
;MKKFFYGLVEAIFSIRHYIAIGVMRLIPAQPHPTPYTIFTWQIFFRDLKWRHIILGTIGVGCTMGLLNLFWDHMPLGQYSLLSSITTFVDFVVLKITGHKAQPILSYIIIAILVAGKAPRLFPGNVVGKGVPFWAMREEMVFRFGAERWNPVQKFRSALAFGLIHFDNIIYPLAACFAFLFSGLYLTAIYVHTYKKTGSTYLALKESAIVHAVHNIIAFIIVGCILTYFLAQVVVILLN
;
A
#
# COMPACT_ATOMS: atom_id res chain seq x y z
N MET A 1 -10.23 32.20 6.32
CA MET A 1 -10.08 30.76 6.66
C MET A 1 -10.26 29.81 5.47
N LYS A 2 -11.38 29.82 4.72
CA LYS A 2 -11.56 28.92 3.55
C LYS A 2 -10.42 28.98 2.50
N LYS A 3 -10.01 30.18 2.06
CA LYS A 3 -8.91 30.35 1.08
C LYS A 3 -7.56 29.77 1.55
N PHE A 4 -7.27 29.87 2.85
CA PHE A 4 -6.05 29.30 3.43
C PHE A 4 -6.09 27.76 3.41
N PHE A 5 -7.23 27.17 3.79
CA PHE A 5 -7.43 25.71 3.72
C PHE A 5 -7.33 25.17 2.29
N TYR A 6 -7.97 25.84 1.32
CA TYR A 6 -7.86 25.45 -0.09
C TYR A 6 -6.41 25.54 -0.60
N GLY A 7 -5.68 26.62 -0.30
CA GLY A 7 -4.28 26.76 -0.68
C GLY A 7 -3.36 25.71 -0.05
N LEU A 8 -3.58 25.36 1.22
CA LEU A 8 -2.83 24.30 1.89
C LEU A 8 -3.09 22.92 1.27
N VAL A 9 -4.35 22.61 0.94
CA VAL A 9 -4.74 21.35 0.31
C VAL A 9 -4.12 21.23 -1.09
N GLU A 10 -4.20 22.28 -1.90
CA GLU A 10 -3.54 22.37 -3.22
C GLU A 10 -2.03 22.17 -3.12
N ALA A 11 -1.36 22.83 -2.17
CA ALA A 11 0.07 22.68 -1.95
C ALA A 11 0.47 21.25 -1.57
N ILE A 12 -0.30 20.60 -0.68
CA ILE A 12 -0.09 19.19 -0.32
C ILE A 12 -0.24 18.30 -1.56
N PHE A 13 -1.27 18.48 -2.38
CA PHE A 13 -1.45 17.70 -3.61
C PHE A 13 -0.32 17.92 -4.62
N SER A 14 0.17 19.16 -4.76
CA SER A 14 1.31 19.50 -5.62
C SER A 14 2.59 18.79 -5.16
N ILE A 15 2.90 18.86 -3.86
CA ILE A 15 4.06 18.18 -3.26
C ILE A 15 3.99 16.67 -3.50
N ARG A 16 2.82 16.04 -3.28
CA ARG A 16 2.62 14.60 -3.57
C ARG A 16 2.94 14.26 -5.02
N HIS A 17 2.48 15.06 -5.96
CA HIS A 17 2.70 14.83 -7.38
C HIS A 17 4.19 14.87 -7.73
N TYR A 18 4.93 15.85 -7.20
CA TYR A 18 6.38 15.93 -7.40
C TYR A 18 7.16 14.80 -6.71
N ILE A 19 6.75 14.39 -5.50
CA ILE A 19 7.33 13.22 -4.82
C ILE A 19 7.09 11.97 -5.66
N ALA A 20 5.86 11.73 -6.13
CA ALA A 20 5.54 10.59 -6.98
C ALA A 20 6.40 10.59 -8.25
N ILE A 21 6.52 11.72 -8.96
CA ILE A 21 7.41 11.83 -10.13
C ILE A 21 8.87 11.53 -9.76
N GLY A 22 9.38 12.09 -8.67
CA GLY A 22 10.75 11.87 -8.21
C GLY A 22 11.02 10.40 -7.85
N VAL A 23 10.08 9.78 -7.14
CA VAL A 23 10.12 8.37 -6.76
C VAL A 23 10.08 7.46 -7.98
N MET A 24 9.26 7.78 -8.98
CA MET A 24 9.18 6.99 -10.21
C MET A 24 10.49 6.99 -11.02
N ARG A 25 11.35 8.02 -10.86
CA ARG A 25 12.71 8.03 -11.45
C ARG A 25 13.67 7.02 -10.79
N LEU A 26 13.33 6.47 -9.64
CA LEU A 26 14.10 5.41 -9.02
C LEU A 26 13.93 4.08 -9.76
N ILE A 27 12.78 3.88 -10.41
CA ILE A 27 12.47 2.68 -11.17
C ILE A 27 13.36 2.63 -12.42
N PRO A 28 14.11 1.54 -12.64
CA PRO A 28 14.90 1.37 -13.86
C PRO A 28 14.03 1.44 -15.10
N ALA A 29 14.57 1.96 -16.20
CA ALA A 29 13.86 1.99 -17.48
C ALA A 29 13.37 0.59 -17.85
N GLN A 30 12.06 0.50 -18.11
CA GLN A 30 11.42 -0.76 -18.44
C GLN A 30 11.27 -0.88 -19.96
N PRO A 31 11.36 -2.09 -20.51
CA PRO A 31 10.91 -2.33 -21.88
C PRO A 31 9.45 -1.89 -22.00
N HIS A 32 9.01 -1.56 -23.23
CA HIS A 32 7.61 -1.22 -23.44
C HIS A 32 6.72 -2.34 -22.90
N PRO A 33 5.83 -2.07 -21.93
CA PRO A 33 4.94 -3.08 -21.42
C PRO A 33 4.09 -3.57 -22.59
N THR A 34 4.26 -4.84 -22.96
CA THR A 34 3.27 -5.50 -23.79
C THR A 34 1.94 -5.43 -23.05
N PRO A 35 0.82 -5.22 -23.76
CA PRO A 35 -0.48 -5.02 -23.13
C PRO A 35 -0.95 -6.36 -22.55
N TYR A 36 -0.43 -6.74 -21.38
CA TYR A 36 -0.96 -7.88 -20.63
C TYR A 36 -2.30 -7.46 -20.01
N THR A 37 -3.32 -7.52 -20.86
CA THR A 37 -4.61 -8.15 -20.60
C THR A 37 -5.05 -8.21 -19.13
N ILE A 38 -5.94 -7.27 -18.79
CA ILE A 38 -7.03 -7.38 -17.81
C ILE A 38 -6.87 -8.55 -16.82
N PHE A 39 -6.18 -8.31 -15.70
CA PHE A 39 -6.09 -9.30 -14.63
C PHE A 39 -7.34 -9.20 -13.73
N THR A 40 -8.33 -10.04 -14.01
CA THR A 40 -9.64 -10.05 -13.33
C THR A 40 -9.67 -11.00 -12.13
N TRP A 41 -10.73 -10.90 -11.32
CA TRP A 41 -11.07 -11.90 -10.31
C TRP A 41 -11.19 -13.32 -10.87
N GLN A 42 -11.74 -13.50 -12.08
CA GLN A 42 -11.86 -14.81 -12.71
C GLN A 42 -10.48 -15.44 -12.96
N ILE A 43 -9.54 -14.66 -13.50
CA ILE A 43 -8.17 -15.14 -13.74
C ILE A 43 -7.46 -15.40 -12.42
N PHE A 44 -7.64 -14.51 -11.44
CA PHE A 44 -7.09 -14.67 -10.11
C PHE A 44 -7.52 -15.99 -9.47
N PHE A 45 -8.83 -16.27 -9.39
CA PHE A 45 -9.32 -17.51 -8.77
C PHE A 45 -8.96 -18.77 -9.56
N ARG A 46 -8.93 -18.70 -10.90
CA ARG A 46 -8.48 -19.83 -11.74
C ARG A 46 -7.04 -20.23 -11.43
N ASP A 47 -6.17 -19.25 -11.24
CA ASP A 47 -4.73 -19.46 -11.09
C ASP A 47 -4.26 -19.49 -9.62
N LEU A 48 -5.16 -19.18 -8.67
CA LEU A 48 -4.91 -19.22 -7.23
C LEU A 48 -4.62 -20.66 -6.77
N LYS A 49 -3.63 -20.82 -5.90
CA LYS A 49 -3.13 -22.09 -5.39
C LYS A 49 -2.76 -21.92 -3.92
N TRP A 50 -2.75 -23.01 -3.16
CA TRP A 50 -2.38 -23.00 -1.74
C TRP A 50 -1.02 -22.34 -1.45
N ARG A 51 -0.03 -22.53 -2.34
CA ARG A 51 1.27 -21.84 -2.20
C ARG A 51 1.15 -20.32 -2.19
N HIS A 52 0.20 -19.75 -2.95
CA HIS A 52 0.01 -18.30 -2.99
C HIS A 52 -0.59 -17.79 -1.68
N ILE A 53 -1.48 -18.58 -1.07
CA ILE A 53 -2.03 -18.29 0.26
C ILE A 53 -0.91 -18.30 1.30
N ILE A 54 -0.06 -19.34 1.30
CA ILE A 54 1.09 -19.43 2.23
C ILE A 54 2.04 -18.24 2.03
N LEU A 55 2.44 -17.97 0.79
CA LEU A 55 3.35 -16.85 0.46
C LEU A 55 2.73 -15.49 0.84
N GLY A 56 1.46 -15.28 0.49
CA GLY A 56 0.73 -14.06 0.86
C GLY A 56 0.64 -13.87 2.37
N THR A 57 0.32 -14.93 3.13
CA THR A 57 0.26 -14.90 4.60
C THR A 57 1.63 -14.59 5.21
N ILE A 58 2.71 -15.22 4.73
CA ILE A 58 4.08 -14.91 5.17
C ILE A 58 4.39 -13.45 4.87
N GLY A 59 4.08 -12.97 3.67
CA GLY A 59 4.27 -11.57 3.27
C GLY A 59 3.54 -10.60 4.22
N VAL A 60 2.29 -10.88 4.56
CA VAL A 60 1.51 -10.03 5.48
C VAL A 60 2.09 -10.09 6.88
N GLY A 61 2.43 -11.28 7.39
CA GLY A 61 3.04 -11.45 8.70
C GLY A 61 4.36 -10.69 8.84
N CYS A 62 5.23 -10.78 7.83
CA CYS A 62 6.47 -10.01 7.79
C CYS A 62 6.21 -8.50 7.71
N THR A 63 5.26 -8.07 6.87
CA THR A 63 4.92 -6.64 6.72
C THR A 63 4.40 -6.07 8.04
N MET A 64 3.48 -6.77 8.71
CA MET A 64 2.94 -6.36 10.02
C MET A 64 3.99 -6.42 11.13
N GLY A 65 4.85 -7.45 11.15
CA GLY A 65 5.94 -7.56 12.11
C GLY A 65 6.97 -6.43 11.96
N LEU A 66 7.33 -6.09 10.72
CA LEU A 66 8.21 -4.96 10.43
C LEU A 66 7.55 -3.62 10.77
N LEU A 67 6.26 -3.47 10.47
CA LEU A 67 5.49 -2.30 10.88
C LEU A 67 5.56 -2.10 12.38
N ASN A 68 5.26 -3.13 13.19
CA ASN A 68 5.34 -3.05 14.64
C ASN A 68 6.77 -2.77 15.12
N LEU A 69 7.77 -3.48 14.57
CA LEU A 69 9.17 -3.28 14.94
C LEU A 69 9.63 -1.83 14.69
N PHE A 70 9.35 -1.28 13.51
CA PHE A 70 9.72 0.10 13.20
C PHE A 70 8.86 1.10 13.96
N TRP A 71 7.60 0.80 14.22
CA TRP A 71 6.74 1.66 15.03
C TRP A 71 7.23 1.77 16.47
N ASP A 72 7.59 0.66 17.10
CA ASP A 72 7.97 0.61 18.51
C ASP A 72 9.41 1.07 18.75
N HIS A 73 10.32 0.83 17.79
CA HIS A 73 11.76 1.06 18.00
C HIS A 73 12.37 2.18 17.16
N MET A 74 11.61 2.81 16.26
CA MET A 74 12.08 3.96 15.50
C MET A 74 11.20 5.17 15.83
N PRO A 75 11.62 6.06 16.75
CA PRO A 75 10.87 7.26 17.09
C PRO A 75 10.56 8.12 15.85
N LEU A 76 11.50 8.22 14.91
CA LEU A 76 11.30 8.85 13.61
C LEU A 76 10.35 8.06 12.67
N GLY A 77 10.24 6.76 12.89
CA GLY A 77 9.38 5.83 12.16
C GLY A 77 7.89 6.07 12.42
N GLN A 78 7.52 6.62 13.58
CA GLN A 78 6.14 6.98 13.93
C GLN A 78 5.66 8.26 13.24
N TYR A 79 6.58 9.07 12.68
CA TYR A 79 6.19 10.28 11.97
C TYR A 79 5.55 9.94 10.63
N SER A 80 4.40 10.55 10.35
CA SER A 80 3.82 10.65 9.02
C SER A 80 3.58 12.13 8.71
N LEU A 81 3.45 12.50 7.43
CA LEU A 81 3.10 13.89 7.09
C LEU A 81 1.70 14.25 7.64
N LEU A 82 0.81 13.25 7.74
CA LEU A 82 -0.44 13.41 8.48
C LEU A 82 -0.24 13.35 9.99
N SER A 83 0.82 12.79 10.58
CA SER A 83 0.98 12.74 12.05
C SER A 83 0.99 14.13 12.64
N SER A 84 1.47 15.15 11.93
CA SER A 84 1.33 16.54 12.38
C SER A 84 -0.12 17.04 12.32
N ILE A 85 -0.89 16.62 11.31
CA ILE A 85 -2.31 16.97 11.10
C ILE A 85 -3.23 16.15 12.01
N THR A 86 -2.98 14.85 12.19
CA THR A 86 -3.69 13.96 13.10
C THR A 86 -3.28 14.23 14.52
N THR A 87 -2.03 14.54 14.85
CA THR A 87 -1.68 15.02 16.22
C THR A 87 -2.37 16.35 16.50
N PHE A 88 -2.51 17.24 15.50
CA PHE A 88 -3.29 18.47 15.65
C PHE A 88 -4.80 18.20 15.78
N VAL A 89 -5.36 17.31 14.96
CA VAL A 89 -6.77 16.90 15.04
C VAL A 89 -7.02 16.15 16.34
N ASP A 90 -6.16 15.23 16.73
CA ASP A 90 -6.13 14.51 18.00
C ASP A 90 -6.03 15.50 19.15
N PHE A 91 -5.16 16.52 19.09
CA PHE A 91 -5.09 17.58 20.10
C PHE A 91 -6.41 18.37 20.21
N VAL A 92 -7.02 18.74 19.08
CA VAL A 92 -8.30 19.46 19.04
C VAL A 92 -9.45 18.56 19.53
N VAL A 93 -9.49 17.30 19.13
CA VAL A 93 -10.50 16.31 19.50
C VAL A 93 -10.33 15.93 20.97
N LEU A 94 -9.12 15.70 21.47
CA LEU A 94 -8.80 15.46 22.88
C LEU A 94 -9.29 16.62 23.76
N LYS A 95 -9.10 17.87 23.32
CA LYS A 95 -9.59 19.08 24.00
C LYS A 95 -11.12 19.18 24.03
N ILE A 96 -11.83 18.61 23.04
CA ILE A 96 -13.28 18.76 22.88
C ILE A 96 -14.07 17.57 23.44
N THR A 97 -13.62 16.33 23.19
CA THR A 97 -14.38 15.11 23.51
C THR A 97 -13.93 14.40 24.78
N GLY A 98 -12.80 14.83 25.37
CA GLY A 98 -12.07 14.00 26.33
C GLY A 98 -11.55 12.71 25.68
N HIS A 99 -10.65 11.99 26.33
CA HIS A 99 -9.95 10.81 25.81
C HIS A 99 -10.83 9.65 25.27
N LYS A 100 -12.16 9.76 25.30
CA LYS A 100 -13.12 8.69 24.97
C LYS A 100 -13.44 8.55 23.47
N ALA A 101 -13.25 9.59 22.64
CA ALA A 101 -13.60 9.54 21.20
C ALA A 101 -12.39 9.48 20.25
N GLN A 102 -11.17 9.49 20.78
CA GLN A 102 -9.93 9.64 20.01
C GLN A 102 -9.66 8.52 18.98
N PRO A 103 -9.87 7.22 19.29
CA PRO A 103 -9.69 6.17 18.28
C PRO A 103 -10.70 6.33 17.13
N ILE A 104 -11.94 6.70 17.48
CA ILE A 104 -13.11 6.68 16.61
C ILE A 104 -12.95 7.64 15.43
N LEU A 105 -12.56 8.90 15.71
CA LEU A 105 -12.46 9.91 14.67
C LEU A 105 -11.26 9.66 13.75
N SER A 106 -10.13 9.23 14.31
CA SER A 106 -8.91 8.91 13.56
C SER A 106 -9.13 7.70 12.63
N TYR A 107 -9.87 6.68 13.07
CA TYR A 107 -10.25 5.54 12.21
C TYR A 107 -11.30 5.90 11.14
N ILE A 108 -12.29 6.75 11.43
CA ILE A 108 -13.26 7.22 10.43
C ILE A 108 -12.57 8.07 9.36
N ILE A 109 -11.64 8.95 9.74
CA ILE A 109 -10.85 9.75 8.79
C ILE A 109 -9.99 8.84 7.92
N ILE A 110 -9.32 7.83 8.50
CA ILE A 110 -8.55 6.84 7.74
C ILE A 110 -9.46 6.05 6.79
N ALA A 111 -10.63 5.60 7.23
CA ALA A 111 -11.60 4.88 6.40
C ALA A 111 -12.12 5.73 5.23
N ILE A 112 -12.44 7.01 5.47
CA ILE A 112 -12.86 7.96 4.42
C ILE A 112 -11.71 8.23 3.43
N LEU A 113 -10.48 8.38 3.91
CA LEU A 113 -9.32 8.63 3.06
C LEU A 113 -8.93 7.41 2.22
N VAL A 114 -9.07 6.19 2.77
CA VAL A 114 -8.85 4.92 2.07
C VAL A 114 -9.96 4.65 1.04
N ALA A 115 -11.23 4.92 1.38
CA ALA A 115 -12.37 4.73 0.48
C ALA A 115 -12.39 5.73 -0.70
N GLY A 116 -11.79 6.92 -0.55
CA GLY A 116 -11.94 8.03 -1.50
C GLY A 116 -10.97 8.08 -2.70
N LYS A 117 -9.92 7.25 -2.78
CA LYS A 117 -8.77 7.56 -3.69
C LYS A 117 -8.22 6.46 -4.60
N ALA A 118 -8.80 5.25 -4.61
CA ALA A 118 -8.39 4.20 -5.55
C ALA A 118 -8.36 4.59 -7.06
N PRO A 119 -9.16 5.53 -7.62
CA PRO A 119 -9.21 5.70 -9.08
C PRO A 119 -8.21 6.66 -9.74
N ARG A 120 -7.47 7.52 -9.00
CA ARG A 120 -6.87 8.73 -9.60
C ARG A 120 -5.40 8.64 -10.04
N LEU A 121 -4.68 7.57 -9.72
CA LEU A 121 -3.27 7.41 -10.12
C LEU A 121 -3.07 6.84 -11.54
N PHE A 122 -4.13 6.33 -12.17
CA PHE A 122 -4.04 5.65 -13.46
C PHE A 122 -5.12 6.16 -14.42
N PRO A 123 -4.83 7.21 -15.22
CA PRO A 123 -5.78 7.71 -16.21
C PRO A 123 -5.99 6.65 -17.31
N GLY A 124 -7.25 6.25 -17.51
CA GLY A 124 -7.67 5.35 -18.59
C GLY A 124 -9.01 4.68 -18.29
N ASN A 125 -9.78 4.34 -19.33
CA ASN A 125 -10.98 3.51 -19.22
C ASN A 125 -10.56 2.07 -18.88
N VAL A 126 -10.46 1.78 -17.59
CA VAL A 126 -9.94 0.49 -17.11
C VAL A 126 -11.05 -0.55 -17.08
N VAL A 127 -10.96 -1.53 -17.97
CA VAL A 127 -11.68 -2.81 -17.85
C VAL A 127 -10.88 -3.67 -16.86
N GLY A 128 -11.46 -3.94 -15.69
CA GLY A 128 -10.82 -4.63 -14.55
C GLY A 128 -11.03 -3.86 -13.25
N LYS A 129 -11.80 -4.43 -12.30
CA LYS A 129 -12.08 -3.82 -10.99
C LYS A 129 -11.64 -4.76 -9.87
N GLY A 130 -10.99 -4.20 -8.85
CA GLY A 130 -10.69 -4.90 -7.59
C GLY A 130 -9.21 -5.16 -7.34
N VAL A 131 -8.93 -5.81 -6.22
CA VAL A 131 -7.57 -6.03 -5.69
C VAL A 131 -6.63 -6.73 -6.69
N PRO A 132 -7.04 -7.80 -7.41
CA PRO A 132 -6.16 -8.45 -8.38
C PRO A 132 -5.69 -7.49 -9.47
N PHE A 133 -6.63 -6.71 -10.02
CA PHE A 133 -6.33 -5.77 -11.09
C PHE A 133 -5.26 -4.76 -10.67
N TRP A 134 -5.41 -4.16 -9.48
CA TRP A 134 -4.44 -3.20 -8.95
C TRP A 134 -3.08 -3.84 -8.66
N ALA A 135 -3.08 -5.03 -8.05
CA ALA A 135 -1.85 -5.78 -7.81
C ALA A 135 -1.06 -6.02 -9.11
N MET A 136 -1.73 -6.45 -10.19
CA MET A 136 -1.06 -6.62 -11.49
C MET A 136 -0.47 -5.30 -12.02
N ARG A 137 -1.21 -4.19 -11.92
CA ARG A 137 -0.73 -2.88 -12.38
C ARG A 137 0.51 -2.42 -11.60
N GLU A 138 0.53 -2.62 -10.30
CA GLU A 138 1.69 -2.31 -9.47
C GLU A 138 2.87 -3.22 -9.82
N GLU A 139 2.64 -4.53 -9.96
CA GLU A 139 3.70 -5.46 -10.35
C GLU A 139 4.28 -5.14 -11.72
N MET A 140 3.46 -4.72 -12.70
CA MET A 140 3.95 -4.20 -13.97
C MET A 140 4.87 -3.00 -13.75
N VAL A 141 4.41 -1.99 -13.03
CA VAL A 141 5.17 -0.75 -12.80
C VAL A 141 6.50 -1.02 -12.12
N PHE A 142 6.54 -1.87 -11.11
CA PHE A 142 7.73 -2.00 -10.27
C PHE A 142 8.62 -3.20 -10.58
N ARG A 143 8.13 -4.22 -11.33
CA ARG A 143 8.86 -5.51 -11.49
C ARG A 143 9.03 -5.92 -12.95
N PHE A 144 8.32 -5.31 -13.90
CA PHE A 144 8.48 -5.70 -15.31
C PHE A 144 9.89 -5.42 -15.81
N GLY A 145 10.55 -6.47 -16.32
CA GLY A 145 11.96 -6.39 -16.73
C GLY A 145 12.98 -6.67 -15.62
N ALA A 146 12.54 -6.93 -14.38
CA ALA A 146 13.45 -7.11 -13.23
C ALA A 146 14.39 -8.31 -13.34
N GLU A 147 14.14 -9.23 -14.28
CA GLU A 147 15.05 -10.33 -14.61
C GLU A 147 16.41 -9.85 -15.13
N ARG A 148 16.44 -8.66 -15.78
CA ARG A 148 17.66 -8.04 -16.33
C ARG A 148 18.33 -7.06 -15.37
N TRP A 149 17.69 -6.76 -14.24
CA TRP A 149 18.18 -5.74 -13.32
C TRP A 149 19.30 -6.28 -12.43
N ASN A 150 20.29 -5.42 -12.17
CA ASN A 150 21.28 -5.65 -11.13
C ASN A 150 20.65 -5.48 -9.72
N PRO A 151 21.33 -5.90 -8.64
CA PRO A 151 20.79 -5.80 -7.28
C PRO A 151 20.42 -4.37 -6.85
N VAL A 152 21.20 -3.36 -7.27
CA VAL A 152 20.94 -1.95 -6.95
C VAL A 152 19.65 -1.45 -7.60
N GLN A 153 19.41 -1.82 -8.85
CA GLN A 153 18.19 -1.51 -9.59
C GLN A 153 16.94 -2.14 -8.94
N LYS A 154 17.05 -3.40 -8.49
CA LYS A 154 15.99 -4.08 -7.73
C LYS A 154 15.70 -3.38 -6.40
N PHE A 155 16.76 -3.03 -5.67
CA PHE A 155 16.63 -2.28 -4.41
C PHE A 155 15.98 -0.90 -4.63
N ARG A 156 16.40 -0.15 -5.65
CA ARG A 156 15.80 1.15 -5.99
C ARG A 156 14.33 1.04 -6.33
N SER A 157 13.92 0.01 -7.08
CA SER A 157 12.51 -0.24 -7.37
C SER A 157 11.70 -0.59 -6.12
N ALA A 158 12.26 -1.41 -5.22
CA ALA A 158 11.63 -1.73 -3.95
C ALA A 158 11.54 -0.52 -3.01
N LEU A 159 12.57 0.33 -2.98
CA LEU A 159 12.54 1.62 -2.29
C LEU A 159 11.46 2.52 -2.89
N ALA A 160 11.36 2.59 -4.23
CA ALA A 160 10.32 3.35 -4.89
C ALA A 160 8.92 2.85 -4.53
N PHE A 161 8.76 1.53 -4.45
CA PHE A 161 7.54 0.89 -3.99
C PHE A 161 7.21 1.29 -2.54
N GLY A 162 8.17 1.27 -1.61
CA GLY A 162 7.93 1.75 -0.24
C GLY A 162 7.59 3.24 -0.16
N LEU A 163 8.30 4.08 -0.92
CA LEU A 163 8.12 5.53 -0.92
C LEU A 163 6.84 5.98 -1.62
N ILE A 164 6.36 5.29 -2.65
CA ILE A 164 5.07 5.65 -3.26
C ILE A 164 3.92 5.41 -2.28
N HIS A 165 4.06 4.43 -1.38
CA HIS A 165 3.07 4.22 -0.33
C HIS A 165 3.14 5.28 0.78
N PHE A 166 4.26 6.00 0.93
CA PHE A 166 4.30 7.25 1.72
C PHE A 166 3.42 8.33 1.10
N ASP A 167 3.29 8.35 -0.23
CA ASP A 167 2.47 9.31 -0.96
C ASP A 167 1.03 9.27 -0.51
N ASN A 168 0.55 8.15 0.03
CA ASN A 168 -0.82 8.00 0.51
C ASN A 168 -1.08 8.78 1.80
N ILE A 169 -0.08 9.52 2.33
CA ILE A 169 -0.08 10.48 3.46
C ILE A 169 -0.46 9.87 4.81
N ILE A 170 -1.25 8.80 4.81
CA ILE A 170 -1.74 8.09 6.00
C ILE A 170 -0.62 7.28 6.65
N TYR A 171 0.35 6.82 5.88
CA TYR A 171 1.29 5.82 6.34
C TYR A 171 2.52 6.42 7.04
N PRO A 172 2.90 5.88 8.21
CA PRO A 172 4.13 6.28 8.92
C PRO A 172 5.38 5.90 8.13
N LEU A 173 6.51 6.53 8.40
CA LEU A 173 7.79 6.15 7.80
C LEU A 173 8.12 4.66 8.03
N ALA A 174 7.70 4.11 9.17
CA ALA A 174 7.73 2.67 9.46
C ALA A 174 7.09 1.81 8.35
N ALA A 175 5.98 2.26 7.78
CA ALA A 175 5.31 1.58 6.68
C ALA A 175 6.09 1.63 5.38
N CYS A 176 6.83 2.71 5.11
CA CYS A 176 7.71 2.76 3.94
C CYS A 176 8.77 1.67 3.98
N PHE A 177 9.36 1.43 5.16
CA PHE A 177 10.32 0.34 5.33
C PHE A 177 9.65 -1.02 5.19
N ALA A 178 8.51 -1.24 5.84
CA ALA A 178 7.76 -2.49 5.69
C ALA A 178 7.44 -2.77 4.22
N PHE A 179 6.92 -1.79 3.49
CA PHE A 179 6.62 -1.90 2.06
C PHE A 179 7.87 -2.05 1.19
N LEU A 180 9.01 -1.45 1.55
CA LEU A 180 10.29 -1.72 0.87
C LEU A 180 10.62 -3.21 0.94
N PHE A 181 10.50 -3.82 2.12
CA PHE A 181 10.74 -5.26 2.28
C PHE A 181 9.70 -6.10 1.53
N SER A 182 8.42 -5.71 1.52
CA SER A 182 7.39 -6.34 0.69
C SER A 182 7.73 -6.24 -0.80
N GLY A 183 8.27 -5.10 -1.26
CA GLY A 183 8.72 -4.89 -2.63
C GLY A 183 9.90 -5.79 -3.02
N LEU A 184 10.88 -5.96 -2.12
CA LEU A 184 11.99 -6.91 -2.30
C LEU A 184 11.47 -8.36 -2.34
N TYR A 185 10.56 -8.71 -1.45
CA TYR A 185 9.93 -10.02 -1.38
C TYR A 185 9.18 -10.38 -2.68
N LEU A 186 8.35 -9.48 -3.18
CA LEU A 186 7.63 -9.66 -4.45
C LEU A 186 8.57 -9.70 -5.65
N THR A 187 9.65 -8.90 -5.64
CA THR A 187 10.72 -8.98 -6.65
C THR A 187 11.42 -10.33 -6.62
N ALA A 188 11.65 -10.92 -5.44
CA ALA A 188 12.25 -12.25 -5.32
C ALA A 188 11.35 -13.33 -5.91
N ILE A 189 10.04 -13.27 -5.67
CA ILE A 189 9.04 -14.18 -6.28
C ILE A 189 9.05 -14.04 -7.80
N TYR A 190 9.02 -12.81 -8.32
CA TYR A 190 9.11 -12.54 -9.75
C TYR A 190 10.37 -13.18 -10.36
N VAL A 191 11.55 -12.87 -9.82
CA VAL A 191 12.83 -13.35 -10.36
C VAL A 191 12.93 -14.87 -10.27
N HIS A 192 12.49 -15.46 -9.15
CA HIS A 192 12.45 -16.92 -8.99
C HIS A 192 11.56 -17.58 -10.06
N THR A 193 10.38 -17.02 -10.29
CA THR A 193 9.43 -17.55 -11.27
C THR A 193 9.96 -17.40 -12.69
N TYR A 194 10.59 -16.27 -13.01
CA TYR A 194 11.25 -16.08 -14.29
C TYR A 194 12.37 -17.11 -14.50
N LYS A 195 13.25 -17.32 -13.52
CA LYS A 195 14.33 -18.33 -13.61
C LYS A 195 13.79 -19.74 -13.88
N LYS A 196 12.60 -20.06 -13.35
CA LYS A 196 11.97 -21.38 -13.54
C LYS A 196 11.25 -21.54 -14.88
N THR A 197 10.70 -20.45 -15.44
CA THR A 197 9.77 -20.52 -16.57
C THR A 197 10.27 -19.85 -17.85
N GLY A 198 11.31 -19.00 -17.75
CA GLY A 198 11.77 -18.13 -18.84
C GLY A 198 10.73 -17.08 -19.28
N SER A 199 9.59 -16.95 -18.59
CA SER A 199 8.47 -16.13 -19.04
C SER A 199 8.24 -14.94 -18.11
N THR A 200 8.45 -13.74 -18.64
CA THR A 200 8.12 -12.47 -17.97
C THR A 200 6.65 -12.38 -17.59
N TYR A 201 5.75 -12.84 -18.45
CA TYR A 201 4.31 -12.84 -18.17
C TYR A 201 3.97 -13.72 -16.97
N LEU A 202 4.48 -14.96 -16.94
CA LEU A 202 4.22 -15.87 -15.82
C LEU A 202 4.84 -15.35 -14.52
N ALA A 203 6.01 -14.71 -14.60
CA ALA A 203 6.65 -14.07 -13.44
C ALA A 203 5.82 -12.90 -12.88
N LEU A 204 5.33 -12.00 -13.74
CA LEU A 204 4.41 -10.92 -13.34
C LEU A 204 3.12 -11.48 -12.74
N LYS A 205 2.53 -12.50 -13.39
CA LYS A 205 1.29 -13.10 -12.93
C LYS A 205 1.46 -13.73 -11.55
N GLU A 206 2.55 -14.45 -11.32
CA GLU A 206 2.82 -15.09 -10.03
C GLU A 206 3.00 -14.04 -8.92
N SER A 207 3.82 -13.00 -9.16
CA SER A 207 3.99 -11.93 -8.16
C SER A 207 2.69 -11.17 -7.92
N ALA A 208 1.88 -10.94 -8.97
CA ALA A 208 0.58 -10.27 -8.86
C ALA A 208 -0.45 -11.10 -8.08
N ILE A 209 -0.48 -12.42 -8.23
CA ILE A 209 -1.35 -13.30 -7.43
C ILE A 209 -0.95 -13.20 -5.96
N VAL A 210 0.35 -13.35 -5.65
CA VAL A 210 0.82 -13.28 -4.25
C VAL A 210 0.56 -11.90 -3.65
N HIS A 211 0.80 -10.82 -4.40
CA HIS A 211 0.50 -9.46 -3.98
C HIS A 211 -1.02 -9.25 -3.75
N ALA A 212 -1.87 -9.76 -4.65
CA ALA A 212 -3.31 -9.68 -4.46
C ALA A 212 -3.78 -10.44 -3.21
N VAL A 213 -3.25 -11.64 -2.96
CA VAL A 213 -3.52 -12.40 -1.73
C VAL A 213 -3.07 -11.64 -0.50
N HIS A 214 -1.85 -11.08 -0.52
CA HIS A 214 -1.31 -10.24 0.54
C HIS A 214 -2.28 -9.10 0.89
N ASN A 215 -2.74 -8.37 -0.12
CA ASN A 215 -3.65 -7.24 0.07
C ASN A 215 -5.04 -7.68 0.56
N ILE A 216 -5.58 -8.79 0.06
CA ILE A 216 -6.86 -9.35 0.54
C ILE A 216 -6.76 -9.72 2.03
N ILE A 217 -5.70 -10.43 2.44
CA ILE A 217 -5.49 -10.79 3.84
C ILE A 217 -5.34 -9.54 4.70
N ALA A 218 -4.55 -8.56 4.26
CA ALA A 218 -4.39 -7.28 4.96
C ALA A 218 -5.74 -6.55 5.13
N PHE A 219 -6.59 -6.50 4.10
CA PHE A 219 -7.91 -5.90 4.20
C PHE A 219 -8.84 -6.66 5.14
N ILE A 220 -8.79 -8.01 5.16
CA ILE A 220 -9.55 -8.81 6.12
C ILE A 220 -9.14 -8.48 7.55
N ILE A 221 -7.82 -8.46 7.84
CA ILE A 221 -7.30 -8.12 9.17
C ILE A 221 -7.76 -6.72 9.59
N VAL A 222 -7.59 -5.72 8.73
CA VAL A 222 -8.05 -4.35 9.01
C VAL A 222 -9.55 -4.30 9.24
N GLY A 223 -10.34 -5.00 8.43
CA GLY A 223 -11.79 -5.10 8.60
C GLY A 223 -12.20 -5.73 9.94
N CYS A 224 -11.53 -6.80 10.36
CA CYS A 224 -11.76 -7.43 11.66
C CYS A 224 -11.41 -6.50 12.83
N ILE A 225 -10.27 -5.80 12.76
CA ILE A 225 -9.84 -4.83 13.77
C ILE A 225 -10.87 -3.69 13.89
N LEU A 226 -11.27 -3.10 12.77
CA LEU A 226 -12.28 -2.03 12.75
C LEU A 226 -13.62 -2.50 13.33
N THR A 227 -14.06 -3.71 12.99
CA THR A 227 -15.30 -4.30 13.52
C THR A 227 -15.23 -4.47 15.03
N TYR A 228 -14.12 -5.00 15.55
CA TYR A 228 -13.89 -5.14 16.99
C TYR A 228 -13.96 -3.79 17.70
N PHE A 229 -13.28 -2.76 17.18
CA PHE A 229 -13.31 -1.43 17.77
C PHE A 229 -14.71 -0.81 17.76
N LEU A 230 -15.45 -0.94 16.66
CA LEU A 230 -16.83 -0.45 16.58
C LEU A 230 -17.73 -1.15 17.61
N ALA A 231 -17.55 -2.46 17.84
CA ALA A 231 -18.29 -3.18 18.87
C ALA A 231 -17.97 -2.63 20.27
N GLN A 232 -16.70 -2.33 20.58
CA GLN A 232 -16.33 -1.70 21.86
C GLN A 232 -16.99 -0.33 22.05
N VAL A 233 -17.06 0.48 21.00
CA VAL A 233 -17.73 1.79 21.03
C VAL A 233 -19.22 1.62 21.36
N VAL A 234 -19.90 0.69 20.72
CA VAL A 234 -21.32 0.41 21.00
C VAL A 234 -21.52 -0.01 22.45
N VAL A 235 -20.66 -0.89 22.98
CA VAL A 235 -20.72 -1.31 24.40
C VAL A 235 -20.51 -0.11 25.33
N ILE A 236 -19.55 0.77 25.06
CA ILE A 236 -19.30 1.96 25.90
C ILE A 236 -20.46 2.95 25.85
N LEU A 237 -21.14 3.11 24.71
CA LEU A 237 -22.27 4.04 24.57
C LEU A 237 -23.57 3.52 25.20
N LEU A 238 -23.69 2.21 25.38
CA LEU A 238 -24.86 1.56 25.95
C LEU A 238 -24.76 1.36 27.48
N ASN A 239 -23.58 1.58 28.08
CA ASN A 239 -23.35 1.53 29.53
C ASN A 239 -23.11 2.93 30.09
#